data_AF-A0A964Z040-F1
#
_entry.id   AF-A0A964Z040-F1
#
_cell.length_a   1.000
_cell.length_b   1.000
_cell.length_c   1.000
_cell.angle_alpha   90.00
_cell.angle_beta   90.00
_cell.angle_gamma   90.00
#
_symmetry.space_group_name_H-M   'P 1'
#
loop_
_entity.id
_entity.type
_entity.pdbx_description
1 polymer ?
#
loop_
_entity_poly.entity_id
_entity_poly.type
_entity_poly.pdbx_seq_one_letter_code
_entity_poly.pdbx_strand_id
1 'polypeptide(L)'
;MNEKRPLFRKGDSGPAVAEICDRLVRIGAIEKSSNFIDESIEAAIKKFQQSRGITVDGIVGPETFRRLEEARWSLGDRTLRFTPGHLIHGDDVSSLQRKLTDLGFDSGRVDGIFGKNTESALKEFQKSTGLPNDGICGPEVFKAIERLNRVVVGGSPEHFREELHHLPRRTGVSDKVVVIDPGHGGDDPGLTGHNLSEQFISSDIAKKVEGKLAALGTTVLLTRVSKTNEVIDEQQRATFANNSNADLVVSIHTDAIKNPNANGCASYYFGNESLG
;
A
#
# COMPACT_ATOMS: atom_id res chain seq x y z
N MET A 1 10.48 3.81 -24.44
CA MET A 1 10.70 2.36 -24.63
C MET A 1 10.23 1.68 -23.37
N ASN A 2 9.09 0.98 -23.42
CA ASN A 2 8.57 0.21 -22.28
C ASN A 2 9.42 -1.05 -22.14
N GLU A 3 10.48 -0.99 -21.34
CA GLU A 3 11.06 -2.21 -20.79
C GLU A 3 9.97 -2.88 -19.95
N LYS A 4 9.41 -3.99 -20.46
CA LYS A 4 8.60 -4.90 -19.65
C LYS A 4 9.48 -5.32 -18.47
N ARG A 5 9.32 -4.64 -17.34
CA ARG A 5 10.01 -5.00 -16.10
C ARG A 5 9.63 -6.46 -15.78
N PRO A 6 10.61 -7.31 -15.44
CA PRO A 6 10.37 -8.74 -15.28
C PRO A 6 9.36 -8.98 -14.15
N LEU A 7 8.36 -9.80 -14.44
CA LEU A 7 7.42 -10.34 -13.46
C LEU A 7 7.95 -11.70 -13.02
N PHE A 8 8.17 -11.89 -11.72
CA PHE A 8 8.63 -13.17 -11.17
C PHE A 8 7.48 -13.91 -10.47
N ARG A 9 7.36 -15.20 -10.72
CA ARG A 9 6.29 -16.09 -10.22
C ARG A 9 6.83 -17.46 -9.83
N LYS A 10 5.98 -18.29 -9.22
CA LYS A 10 6.29 -19.68 -8.91
C LYS A 10 6.91 -20.41 -10.12
N GLY A 11 8.05 -21.06 -9.91
CA GLY A 11 8.78 -21.77 -10.95
C GLY A 11 9.91 -20.97 -11.61
N ASP A 12 9.97 -19.65 -11.39
CA ASP A 12 11.06 -18.83 -11.90
C ASP A 12 12.35 -19.05 -11.09
N SER A 13 13.49 -19.03 -11.78
CA SER A 13 14.81 -19.09 -11.17
C SER A 13 15.79 -18.12 -11.81
N GLY A 14 16.83 -17.75 -11.07
CA GLY A 14 17.94 -16.95 -11.57
C GLY A 14 18.49 -15.95 -10.56
N PRO A 15 19.43 -15.10 -10.99
CA PRO A 15 20.08 -14.12 -10.12
C PRO A 15 19.10 -13.07 -9.57
N ALA A 16 18.11 -12.64 -10.37
CA ALA A 16 17.11 -11.69 -9.91
C ALA A 16 16.16 -12.30 -8.86
N VAL A 17 15.83 -13.60 -8.98
CA VAL A 17 15.06 -14.33 -7.96
C VAL A 17 15.86 -14.46 -6.67
N ALA A 18 17.17 -14.76 -6.77
CA ALA A 18 18.05 -14.79 -5.60
C ALA A 18 18.06 -13.45 -4.86
N GLU A 19 18.10 -12.33 -5.59
CA GLU A 19 18.03 -11.00 -5.00
C GLU A 19 16.69 -10.73 -4.28
N ILE A 20 15.57 -11.17 -4.85
CA ILE A 20 14.25 -11.07 -4.20
C ILE A 20 14.23 -11.92 -2.91
N CYS A 21 14.72 -13.15 -2.97
CA CYS A 21 14.78 -14.03 -1.80
C CYS A 21 15.69 -13.49 -0.71
N ASP A 22 16.87 -12.94 -1.05
CA ASP A 22 17.76 -12.28 -0.09
C ASP A 22 17.05 -11.13 0.64
N ARG A 23 16.20 -10.38 -0.06
CA ARG A 23 15.40 -9.31 0.55
C ARG A 23 14.32 -9.86 1.46
N LEU A 24 13.61 -10.90 1.02
CA LEU A 24 12.63 -11.60 1.85
C LEU A 24 13.25 -12.16 3.14
N VAL A 25 14.50 -12.64 3.09
CA VAL A 25 15.26 -13.05 4.28
C VAL A 25 15.50 -11.86 5.20
N ARG A 26 15.98 -10.72 4.66
CA ARG A 26 16.30 -9.53 5.47
C ARG A 26 15.10 -8.96 6.21
N ILE A 27 13.92 -8.99 5.60
CA ILE A 27 12.69 -8.54 6.24
C ILE A 27 12.06 -9.61 7.16
N GLY A 28 12.70 -10.77 7.31
CA GLY A 28 12.23 -11.88 8.15
C GLY A 28 11.04 -12.66 7.58
N ALA A 29 10.77 -12.54 6.27
CA ALA A 29 9.65 -13.25 5.62
C ALA A 29 9.99 -14.71 5.32
N ILE A 30 11.27 -15.05 5.10
CA ILE A 30 11.76 -16.41 4.90
C ILE A 30 13.08 -16.63 5.67
N GLU A 31 13.38 -17.87 6.07
CA GLU A 31 14.58 -18.18 6.87
C GLU A 31 15.86 -18.31 6.01
N LYS A 32 15.73 -18.81 4.78
CA LYS A 32 16.87 -19.12 3.91
C LYS A 32 16.63 -18.59 2.50
N SER A 33 17.66 -17.95 1.95
CA SER A 33 17.63 -17.49 0.56
C SER A 33 17.68 -18.66 -0.42
N SER A 34 17.00 -18.48 -1.56
CA SER A 34 16.89 -19.44 -2.66
C SER A 34 16.99 -18.69 -3.99
N ASN A 35 17.49 -19.35 -5.02
CA ASN A 35 17.52 -18.82 -6.39
C ASN A 35 16.32 -19.29 -7.22
N PHE A 36 15.33 -19.93 -6.60
CA PHE A 36 14.12 -20.49 -7.22
C PHE A 36 12.90 -20.18 -6.36
N ILE A 37 11.80 -19.75 -6.98
CA ILE A 37 10.52 -19.50 -6.29
C ILE A 37 9.72 -20.80 -6.20
N ASP A 38 9.82 -21.44 -5.03
CA ASP A 38 8.98 -22.58 -4.66
C ASP A 38 7.64 -22.15 -4.03
N GLU A 39 6.85 -23.13 -3.59
CA GLU A 39 5.55 -22.88 -2.95
C GLU A 39 5.65 -22.15 -1.61
N SER A 40 6.75 -22.35 -0.88
CA SER A 40 6.98 -21.68 0.41
C SER A 40 7.31 -20.20 0.19
N ILE A 41 8.15 -19.89 -0.79
CA ILE A 41 8.53 -18.52 -1.16
C ILE A 41 7.33 -17.79 -1.77
N GLU A 42 6.54 -18.45 -2.62
CA GLU A 42 5.29 -17.89 -3.13
C GLU A 42 4.34 -17.52 -1.98
N ALA A 43 4.18 -18.40 -0.99
CA ALA A 43 3.36 -18.12 0.19
C ALA A 43 3.91 -16.94 1.01
N ALA A 44 5.23 -16.83 1.15
CA ALA A 44 5.88 -15.70 1.82
C ALA A 44 5.70 -14.38 1.05
N ILE A 45 5.78 -14.41 -0.28
CA ILE A 45 5.49 -13.25 -1.15
C ILE A 45 4.03 -12.83 -0.95
N LYS A 46 3.07 -13.76 -0.99
CA LYS A 46 1.66 -13.46 -0.73
C LYS A 46 1.45 -12.85 0.66
N LYS A 47 2.08 -13.41 1.68
CA LYS A 47 2.03 -12.86 3.05
C LYS A 47 2.62 -11.45 3.13
N PHE A 48 3.71 -11.18 2.41
CA PHE A 48 4.30 -9.84 2.31
C PHE A 48 3.39 -8.87 1.56
N GLN A 49 2.81 -9.29 0.43
CA GLN A 49 1.84 -8.50 -0.32
C GLN A 49 0.64 -8.14 0.56
N GLN A 50 0.14 -9.11 1.32
CA GLN A 50 -0.95 -8.95 2.28
C GLN A 50 -0.58 -7.94 3.39
N SER A 51 0.60 -8.06 4.00
CA SER A 51 1.03 -7.14 5.07
C SER A 51 1.28 -5.72 4.56
N ARG A 52 1.54 -5.54 3.26
CA ARG A 52 1.74 -4.25 2.61
C ARG A 52 0.48 -3.69 1.95
N GLY A 53 -0.64 -4.40 2.01
CA GLY A 53 -1.92 -3.99 1.41
C GLY A 53 -1.83 -3.78 -0.11
N ILE A 54 -1.02 -4.58 -0.80
CA ILE A 54 -0.94 -4.62 -2.27
C ILE A 54 -1.60 -5.90 -2.81
N THR A 55 -1.77 -5.97 -4.13
CA THR A 55 -2.36 -7.12 -4.82
C THR A 55 -1.67 -8.44 -4.39
N VAL A 56 -2.44 -9.40 -3.85
CA VAL A 56 -1.94 -10.66 -3.28
C VAL A 56 -2.02 -11.78 -4.34
N ASP A 57 -1.25 -11.64 -5.42
CA ASP A 57 -1.22 -12.59 -6.54
C ASP A 57 -0.05 -13.59 -6.45
N GLY A 58 0.90 -13.38 -5.53
CA GLY A 58 2.14 -14.14 -5.43
C GLY A 58 3.17 -13.80 -6.52
N ILE A 59 2.94 -12.74 -7.30
CA ILE A 59 3.80 -12.29 -8.39
C ILE A 59 4.62 -11.09 -7.91
N VAL A 60 5.93 -11.19 -8.06
CA VAL A 60 6.83 -10.06 -7.79
C VAL A 60 6.88 -9.18 -9.04
N GLY A 61 5.91 -8.28 -9.14
CA GLY A 61 5.89 -7.21 -10.11
C GLY A 61 6.61 -5.95 -9.64
N PRO A 62 6.56 -4.85 -10.43
CA PRO A 62 7.20 -3.60 -10.09
C PRO A 62 6.79 -3.04 -8.72
N GLU A 63 5.53 -3.22 -8.32
CA GLU A 63 5.06 -2.77 -7.02
C GLU A 63 5.59 -3.61 -5.88
N THR A 64 5.43 -4.93 -5.95
CA THR A 64 5.98 -5.85 -4.95
C THR A 64 7.47 -5.60 -4.78
N PHE A 65 8.20 -5.40 -5.88
CA PHE A 65 9.62 -5.07 -5.84
C PHE A 65 9.91 -3.72 -5.18
N ARG A 66 9.13 -2.67 -5.50
CA ARG A 66 9.24 -1.36 -4.85
C ARG A 66 8.97 -1.43 -3.35
N ARG A 67 7.95 -2.16 -2.91
CA ARG A 67 7.65 -2.35 -1.48
C ARG A 67 8.75 -3.15 -0.79
N LEU A 68 9.34 -4.15 -1.46
CA LEU A 68 10.49 -4.89 -0.95
C LEU A 68 11.73 -4.00 -0.82
N GLU A 69 11.95 -3.08 -1.75
CA GLU A 69 13.00 -2.06 -1.70
C GLU A 69 12.80 -1.09 -0.53
N GLU A 70 11.58 -0.59 -0.35
CA GLU A 70 11.18 0.32 0.72
C GLU A 70 11.30 -0.34 2.11
N ALA A 71 10.99 -1.63 2.21
CA ALA A 71 11.10 -2.43 3.42
C ALA A 71 12.56 -2.69 3.84
N ARG A 72 13.55 -2.38 2.99
CA ARG A 72 14.97 -2.54 3.35
C ARG A 72 15.46 -1.48 4.32
N TRP A 73 14.81 -0.32 4.35
CA TRP A 73 15.32 0.84 5.07
C TRP A 73 14.64 0.94 6.42
N SER A 74 15.43 0.78 7.48
CA SER A 74 15.02 1.14 8.83
C SER A 74 15.40 2.59 9.13
N LEU A 75 14.64 3.21 10.02
CA LEU A 75 14.94 4.57 10.47
C LEU A 75 16.35 4.63 11.08
N GLY A 76 17.26 5.37 10.43
CA GLY A 76 18.68 5.43 10.82
C GLY A 76 19.65 4.93 9.76
N ASP A 77 19.19 4.11 8.81
CA ASP A 77 20.05 3.50 7.78
C ASP A 77 20.53 4.50 6.72
N ARG A 78 19.78 5.58 6.52
CA ARG A 78 20.12 6.66 5.58
C ARG A 78 19.60 8.01 6.07
N THR A 79 20.22 9.07 5.55
CA THR A 79 19.76 10.44 5.78
C THR A 79 18.50 10.73 4.99
N LEU A 80 17.44 11.17 5.67
CA LEU A 80 16.17 11.54 5.03
C LEU A 80 16.10 13.05 4.84
N ARG A 81 15.67 13.51 3.66
CA ARG A 81 15.46 14.93 3.37
C ARG A 81 14.41 15.09 2.29
N PHE A 82 13.73 16.22 2.31
CA PHE A 82 12.87 16.61 1.20
C PHE A 82 13.73 17.06 0.02
N THR A 83 13.54 16.43 -1.14
CA THR A 83 14.13 16.87 -2.41
C THR A 83 13.00 17.09 -3.42
N PRO A 84 12.75 18.32 -3.89
CA PRO A 84 11.72 18.58 -4.90
C PRO A 84 11.94 17.72 -6.14
N GLY A 85 10.89 17.03 -6.61
CA GLY A 85 10.94 16.15 -7.78
C GLY A 85 11.53 14.76 -7.52
N HIS A 86 12.10 14.51 -6.34
CA HIS A 86 12.56 13.19 -5.93
C HIS A 86 12.22 12.96 -4.45
N LEU A 87 10.98 12.53 -4.21
CA LEU A 87 10.53 12.22 -2.86
C LEU A 87 11.16 10.91 -2.40
N ILE A 88 11.60 10.87 -1.15
CA ILE A 88 12.11 9.65 -0.54
C ILE A 88 10.90 8.85 -0.04
N HIS A 89 10.90 7.56 -0.34
CA HIS A 89 9.87 6.61 0.07
C HIS A 89 10.50 5.48 0.88
N GLY A 90 9.80 4.99 1.91
CA GLY A 90 10.27 3.85 2.68
C GLY A 90 9.62 3.64 4.04
N ASP A 91 9.93 2.50 4.64
CA ASP A 91 9.52 2.17 6.01
C ASP A 91 10.20 3.08 7.04
N ASP A 92 11.42 3.53 6.74
CA ASP A 92 12.15 4.54 7.49
C ASP A 92 11.38 5.86 7.54
N VAL A 93 10.84 6.32 6.42
CA VAL A 93 10.01 7.52 6.35
C VAL A 93 8.71 7.33 7.13
N SER A 94 8.04 6.18 6.96
CA SER A 94 6.81 5.85 7.69
C SER A 94 7.05 5.79 9.20
N SER A 95 8.23 5.31 9.61
CA SER A 95 8.66 5.28 11.00
C SER A 95 8.96 6.66 11.53
N LEU A 96 9.61 7.53 10.74
CA LEU A 96 9.82 8.93 11.10
C LEU A 96 8.50 9.66 11.31
N GLN A 97 7.56 9.53 10.37
CA GLN A 97 6.25 10.17 10.44
C GLN A 97 5.47 9.75 11.69
N ARG A 98 5.44 8.46 12.01
CA ARG A 98 4.85 7.96 13.28
C ARG A 98 5.51 8.59 14.49
N LYS A 99 6.83 8.51 14.59
CA LYS A 99 7.55 9.08 15.76
C LYS A 99 7.36 10.59 15.90
N LEU A 100 7.34 11.34 14.80
CA LEU A 100 7.07 12.78 14.84
C LEU A 100 5.65 13.07 15.34
N THR A 101 4.68 12.27 14.88
CA THR A 101 3.27 12.43 15.26
C THR A 101 3.02 12.04 16.72
N ASP A 102 3.65 10.95 17.20
CA ASP A 102 3.67 10.55 18.61
C ASP A 102 4.25 11.65 19.51
N LEU A 103 5.22 12.41 19.01
CA LEU A 103 5.83 13.55 19.70
C LEU A 103 5.03 14.86 19.55
N GLY A 104 3.88 14.82 18.86
CA GLY A 104 2.98 15.96 18.67
C GLY A 104 3.27 16.85 17.45
N PHE A 105 4.21 16.47 16.58
CA PHE A 105 4.53 17.20 15.35
C PHE A 105 3.71 16.67 14.17
N ASP A 106 2.97 17.55 13.50
CA ASP A 106 2.05 17.15 12.44
C ASP A 106 2.76 16.86 11.11
N SER A 107 3.11 15.59 10.88
CA SER A 107 3.67 15.15 9.60
C SER A 107 2.60 14.86 8.53
N GLY A 108 1.32 15.04 8.85
CA GLY A 108 0.20 14.60 8.03
C GLY A 108 -0.08 13.10 8.19
N ARG A 109 -0.65 12.49 7.13
CA ARG A 109 -0.90 11.04 7.09
C ARG A 109 0.43 10.30 7.01
N VAL A 110 0.57 9.23 7.80
CA VAL A 110 1.68 8.28 7.70
C VAL A 110 1.52 7.49 6.41
N ASP A 111 2.13 7.97 5.34
CA ASP A 111 2.07 7.41 3.99
C ASP A 111 3.41 6.85 3.51
N GLY A 112 4.48 7.02 4.31
CA GLY A 112 5.83 6.59 3.96
C GLY A 112 6.50 7.48 2.91
N ILE A 113 5.96 8.67 2.64
CA ILE A 113 6.46 9.60 1.64
C ILE A 113 7.04 10.83 2.35
N PHE A 114 8.31 11.14 2.08
CA PHE A 114 8.96 12.31 2.65
C PHE A 114 8.54 13.55 1.85
N GLY A 115 7.35 14.06 2.14
CA GLY A 115 6.78 15.26 1.54
C GLY A 115 7.08 16.55 2.32
N LYS A 116 6.45 17.65 1.88
CA LYS A 116 6.57 18.97 2.51
C LYS A 116 6.03 18.98 3.95
N ASN A 117 4.98 18.21 4.23
CA ASN A 117 4.40 18.12 5.58
C ASN A 117 5.38 17.43 6.52
N THR A 118 5.94 16.28 6.11
CA THR A 118 7.01 15.58 6.84
C THR A 118 8.23 16.48 7.08
N GLU A 119 8.65 17.25 6.07
CA GLU A 119 9.74 18.23 6.23
C GLU A 119 9.40 19.31 7.26
N SER A 120 8.18 19.86 7.21
CA SER A 120 7.73 20.93 8.12
C SER A 120 7.67 20.43 9.56
N ALA A 121 7.10 19.25 9.78
CA ALA A 121 7.07 18.59 11.09
C ALA A 121 8.48 18.33 11.63
N LEU A 122 9.40 17.89 10.76
CA LEU A 122 10.77 17.64 11.16
C LEU A 122 11.50 18.94 11.54
N LYS A 123 11.27 20.03 10.79
CA LYS A 123 11.82 21.35 11.10
C LYS A 123 11.31 21.89 12.44
N GLU A 124 10.04 21.71 12.73
CA GLU A 124 9.45 22.05 14.04
C GLU A 124 10.06 21.21 15.16
N PHE A 125 10.22 19.91 14.95
CA PHE A 125 10.90 19.02 15.89
C PHE A 125 12.33 19.50 16.17
N GLN A 126 13.13 19.72 15.13
CA GLN A 126 14.51 20.20 15.24
C GLN A 126 14.59 21.52 16.02
N LYS A 127 13.67 22.45 15.74
CA LYS A 127 13.57 23.73 16.45
C LYS A 127 13.25 23.53 17.94
N SER A 128 12.34 22.60 18.27
CA SER A 128 11.94 22.32 19.65
C SER A 128 13.07 21.67 20.48
N THR A 129 13.92 20.88 19.84
CA THR A 129 15.02 20.15 20.49
C THR A 129 16.35 20.90 20.46
N GLY A 130 16.39 22.09 19.87
CA GLY A 130 17.62 22.89 19.73
C GLY A 130 18.62 22.33 18.70
N LEU A 131 18.15 21.52 17.75
CA LEU A 131 18.94 21.02 16.63
C LEU A 131 18.92 22.02 15.45
N PRO A 132 19.86 21.92 14.49
CA PRO A 132 19.80 22.69 13.25
C PRO A 132 18.47 22.45 12.53
N ASN A 133 17.75 23.53 12.23
CA ASN A 133 16.45 23.51 11.55
C ASN A 133 16.62 23.43 10.02
N ASP A 134 17.28 22.37 9.57
CA ASP A 134 17.61 22.14 8.15
C ASP A 134 16.62 21.21 7.44
N GLY A 135 15.70 20.57 8.17
CA GLY A 135 14.74 19.60 7.63
C GLY A 135 15.40 18.29 7.19
N ILE A 136 16.59 17.98 7.70
CA ILE A 136 17.36 16.77 7.38
C ILE A 136 17.35 15.82 8.57
N CYS A 137 16.83 14.61 8.36
CA CYS A 137 16.84 13.55 9.35
C CYS A 137 18.17 12.79 9.28
N GLY A 138 19.16 13.28 10.03
CA GLY A 138 20.45 12.63 10.23
C GLY A 138 20.57 11.90 11.57
N PRO A 139 21.74 11.33 11.89
CA PRO A 139 22.00 10.56 13.13
C PRO A 139 21.66 11.31 14.42
N GLU A 140 21.89 12.62 14.46
CA GLU A 140 21.60 13.44 15.65
C GLU A 140 20.09 13.63 15.89
N VAL A 141 19.31 13.78 14.80
CA VAL A 141 17.84 13.82 14.89
C VAL A 141 17.32 12.48 15.39
N PHE A 142 17.84 11.36 14.87
CA PHE A 142 17.40 10.03 15.31
C PHE A 142 17.63 9.81 16.81
N LYS A 143 18.82 10.15 17.31
CA LYS A 143 19.11 10.07 18.76
C LYS A 143 18.17 10.95 19.59
N ALA A 144 17.85 12.15 19.11
CA ALA A 144 16.92 13.05 19.80
C ALA A 144 15.50 12.45 19.86
N ILE A 145 15.00 11.92 18.74
CA ILE A 145 13.69 11.26 18.68
C ILE A 145 13.65 10.04 19.61
N GLU A 146 14.66 9.17 19.58
CA GLU A 146 14.69 7.97 20.45
C GLU A 146 14.72 8.33 21.94
N ARG A 147 15.41 9.41 22.31
CA ARG A 147 15.46 9.89 23.68
C ARG A 147 14.09 10.40 24.15
N LEU A 148 13.34 11.08 23.29
CA LEU A 148 12.04 11.68 23.62
C LEU A 148 10.88 10.67 23.57
N ASN A 149 10.92 9.71 22.64
CA ASN A 149 9.92 8.63 22.57
C ASN A 149 9.84 7.77 23.83
N ARG A 150 10.93 7.67 24.60
CA ARG A 150 10.90 6.95 25.90
C ARG A 150 10.14 7.69 27.00
N VAL A 151 9.86 8.99 26.80
CA VAL A 151 9.29 9.88 27.82
C VAL A 151 7.82 10.18 27.54
N VAL A 152 7.40 10.14 26.28
CA VAL A 152 6.03 10.45 25.87
C VAL A 152 5.27 9.15 25.62
N VAL A 153 4.39 8.78 26.56
CA VAL A 153 3.39 7.72 26.39
C VAL A 153 2.03 8.37 26.55
N GLY A 154 1.53 9.03 25.50
CA GLY A 154 0.20 9.63 25.56
C GLY A 154 0.02 10.79 24.61
N GLY A 155 -1.00 10.64 23.77
CA GLY A 155 -1.39 11.59 22.75
C GLY A 155 -1.39 10.86 21.41
N SER A 156 -2.56 10.41 20.97
CA SER A 156 -2.79 10.06 19.57
C SER A 156 -3.51 11.23 18.87
N PRO A 157 -2.79 12.29 18.47
CA PRO A 157 -3.29 13.25 17.49
C PRO A 157 -3.83 12.55 16.24
N GLU A 158 -3.32 11.36 15.87
CA GLU A 158 -3.90 10.58 14.76
C GLU A 158 -5.35 10.20 15.04
N HIS A 159 -5.67 9.63 16.21
CA HIS A 159 -7.04 9.24 16.54
C HIS A 159 -7.97 10.45 16.50
N PHE A 160 -7.56 11.59 17.06
CA PHE A 160 -8.39 12.80 17.02
C PHE A 160 -8.51 13.39 15.62
N ARG A 161 -7.46 13.36 14.78
CA ARG A 161 -7.53 13.86 13.39
C ARG A 161 -8.39 12.96 12.50
N GLU A 162 -8.25 11.64 12.63
CA GLU A 162 -9.11 10.67 11.94
C GLU A 162 -10.57 10.83 12.42
N GLU A 163 -10.80 10.89 13.73
CA GLU A 163 -12.14 11.09 14.31
C GLU A 163 -12.77 12.43 13.86
N LEU A 164 -11.99 13.52 13.80
CA LEU A 164 -12.44 14.82 13.27
C LEU A 164 -12.71 14.80 11.76
N HIS A 165 -11.92 14.05 10.97
CA HIS A 165 -12.21 13.84 9.53
C HIS A 165 -13.51 13.06 9.29
N HIS A 166 -13.98 12.30 10.28
CA HIS A 166 -15.22 11.51 10.21
C HIS A 166 -16.45 12.20 10.82
N LEU A 167 -16.27 13.26 11.61
CA LEU A 167 -17.34 14.09 12.18
C LEU A 167 -17.67 15.27 11.24
N PRO A 168 -18.16 15.02 10.00
CA PRO A 168 -19.59 14.79 9.79
C PRO A 168 -19.91 13.93 8.53
N ARG A 169 -19.50 12.64 8.48
CA ARG A 169 -19.97 11.70 7.43
C ARG A 169 -21.11 10.79 7.92
N ARG A 170 -21.92 11.27 8.86
CA ARG A 170 -23.16 10.60 9.25
C ARG A 170 -24.23 10.98 8.25
N THR A 171 -24.33 10.27 7.13
CA THR A 171 -25.58 9.89 6.41
C THR A 171 -25.28 9.37 4.99
N GLY A 172 -25.07 8.06 4.87
CA GLY A 172 -25.21 7.35 3.59
C GLY A 172 -24.02 7.41 2.62
N VAL A 173 -24.16 6.67 1.53
CA VAL A 173 -23.19 6.59 0.41
C VAL A 173 -23.61 7.46 -0.79
N SER A 174 -24.75 8.15 -0.68
CA SER A 174 -25.42 8.82 -1.81
C SER A 174 -24.67 10.05 -2.33
N ASP A 175 -23.83 10.68 -1.54
CA ASP A 175 -23.05 11.86 -1.92
C ASP A 175 -21.58 11.52 -2.23
N LYS A 176 -21.23 10.23 -2.25
CA LYS A 176 -19.85 9.76 -2.40
C LYS A 176 -19.50 9.40 -3.83
N VAL A 177 -18.22 9.58 -4.15
CA VAL A 177 -17.60 9.05 -5.36
C VAL A 177 -16.88 7.76 -5.00
N VAL A 178 -17.35 6.62 -5.52
CA VAL A 178 -16.73 5.31 -5.31
C VAL A 178 -16.12 4.83 -6.62
N VAL A 179 -14.82 4.58 -6.60
CA VAL A 179 -14.13 3.94 -7.72
C VAL A 179 -14.12 2.42 -7.50
N ILE A 180 -14.61 1.66 -8.46
CA ILE A 180 -14.56 0.21 -8.46
C ILE A 180 -13.51 -0.24 -9.47
N ASP A 181 -12.57 -1.06 -8.99
CA ASP A 181 -11.54 -1.67 -9.80
C ASP A 181 -11.78 -3.19 -9.89
N PRO A 182 -12.38 -3.70 -10.98
CA PRO A 182 -12.36 -5.13 -11.24
C PRO A 182 -10.91 -5.56 -11.50
N GLY A 183 -10.41 -6.46 -10.66
CA GLY A 183 -9.07 -7.01 -10.78
C GLY A 183 -8.90 -7.76 -12.10
N HIS A 184 -7.69 -7.69 -12.64
CA HIS A 184 -7.29 -8.27 -13.93
C HIS A 184 -8.06 -7.67 -15.13
N GLY A 185 -7.65 -8.01 -16.35
CA GLY A 185 -8.28 -7.49 -17.57
C GLY A 185 -7.37 -7.54 -18.79
N GLY A 186 -7.98 -7.58 -19.98
CA GLY A 186 -7.25 -7.73 -21.24
C GLY A 186 -6.58 -9.09 -21.35
N ASP A 187 -5.26 -9.09 -21.57
CA ASP A 187 -4.47 -10.31 -21.72
C ASP A 187 -4.13 -11.01 -20.39
N ASP A 188 -4.46 -10.39 -19.25
CA ASP A 188 -4.31 -10.98 -17.93
C ASP A 188 -5.68 -11.51 -17.44
N PRO A 189 -5.93 -12.84 -17.52
CA PRO A 189 -7.18 -13.41 -17.05
C PRO A 189 -7.26 -13.55 -15.53
N GLY A 190 -6.17 -13.32 -14.80
CA GLY A 190 -6.03 -13.71 -13.39
C GLY A 190 -6.11 -15.22 -13.20
N LEU A 191 -6.64 -15.66 -12.05
CA LEU A 191 -6.85 -17.07 -11.77
C LEU A 191 -7.90 -17.68 -12.72
N THR A 192 -7.66 -18.92 -13.16
CA THR A 192 -8.59 -19.63 -14.06
C THR A 192 -8.98 -20.99 -13.49
N GLY A 193 -10.25 -21.35 -13.63
CA GLY A 193 -10.80 -22.60 -13.12
C GLY A 193 -12.24 -22.79 -13.57
N HIS A 194 -12.67 -24.03 -13.79
CA HIS A 194 -14.05 -24.35 -14.20
C HIS A 194 -14.56 -23.55 -15.43
N ASN A 195 -13.68 -23.31 -16.41
CA ASN A 195 -13.94 -22.49 -17.60
C ASN A 195 -14.29 -21.02 -17.31
N LEU A 196 -13.98 -20.53 -16.11
CA LEU A 196 -14.09 -19.14 -15.71
C LEU A 196 -12.71 -18.56 -15.44
N SER A 197 -12.58 -17.27 -15.66
CA SER A 197 -11.41 -16.47 -15.29
C SER A 197 -11.80 -15.47 -14.21
N GLU A 198 -10.84 -15.12 -13.37
CA GLU A 198 -10.98 -14.10 -12.34
C GLU A 198 -11.44 -12.77 -12.95
N GLN A 199 -10.87 -12.35 -14.08
CA GLN A 199 -11.31 -11.12 -14.76
C GLN A 199 -12.81 -11.12 -15.11
N PHE A 200 -13.38 -12.28 -15.43
CA PHE A 200 -14.80 -12.40 -15.78
C PHE A 200 -15.66 -12.32 -14.53
N ILE A 201 -15.25 -13.02 -13.46
CA ILE A 201 -15.97 -13.02 -12.19
C ILE A 201 -15.89 -11.63 -11.53
N SER A 202 -14.71 -11.03 -11.45
CA SER A 202 -14.49 -9.69 -10.89
C SER A 202 -15.30 -8.64 -11.63
N SER A 203 -15.32 -8.67 -12.97
CA SER A 203 -16.12 -7.78 -13.80
C SER A 203 -17.63 -7.93 -13.59
N ASP A 204 -18.12 -9.17 -13.44
CA ASP A 204 -19.54 -9.43 -13.18
C ASP A 204 -19.96 -8.92 -11.79
N ILE A 205 -19.13 -9.16 -10.77
CA ILE A 205 -19.35 -8.64 -9.42
C ILE A 205 -19.31 -7.10 -9.44
N ALA A 206 -18.31 -6.49 -10.09
CA ALA A 206 -18.16 -5.05 -10.18
C ALA A 206 -19.41 -4.37 -10.77
N LYS A 207 -19.97 -4.90 -11.86
CA LYS A 207 -21.24 -4.41 -12.45
C LYS A 207 -22.42 -4.51 -11.48
N LYS A 208 -22.52 -5.61 -10.73
CA LYS A 208 -23.58 -5.78 -9.73
C LYS A 208 -23.43 -4.80 -8.58
N VAL A 209 -22.21 -4.54 -8.12
CA VAL A 209 -21.90 -3.57 -7.07
C VAL A 209 -22.18 -2.14 -7.56
N GLU A 210 -21.74 -1.80 -8.78
CA GLU A 210 -22.04 -0.54 -9.44
C GLU A 210 -23.54 -0.26 -9.46
N GLY A 211 -24.35 -1.20 -9.97
CA GLY A 211 -25.79 -1.03 -10.05
C GLY A 211 -26.45 -0.81 -8.68
N LYS A 212 -25.97 -1.50 -7.64
CA LYS A 212 -26.48 -1.34 -6.26
C LYS A 212 -26.10 0.01 -5.65
N LEU A 213 -24.86 0.46 -5.81
CA LEU A 213 -24.39 1.75 -5.29
C LEU A 213 -25.02 2.92 -6.05
N ALA A 214 -25.11 2.82 -7.38
CA ALA A 214 -25.79 3.82 -8.21
C ALA A 214 -27.28 3.97 -7.81
N ALA A 215 -27.96 2.86 -7.50
CA ALA A 215 -29.34 2.89 -6.99
C ALA A 215 -29.49 3.59 -5.63
N LEU A 216 -28.40 3.68 -4.86
CA LEU A 216 -28.34 4.43 -3.59
C LEU A 216 -27.92 5.90 -3.79
N GLY A 217 -27.77 6.36 -5.03
CA GLY A 217 -27.37 7.73 -5.38
C GLY A 217 -25.87 7.95 -5.46
N THR A 218 -25.04 6.94 -5.17
CA THR A 218 -23.58 7.03 -5.21
C THR A 218 -23.07 7.25 -6.64
N THR A 219 -22.10 8.13 -6.81
CA THR A 219 -21.38 8.24 -8.09
C THR A 219 -20.38 7.11 -8.16
N VAL A 220 -20.59 6.15 -9.07
CA VAL A 220 -19.70 5.00 -9.24
C VAL A 220 -18.89 5.15 -10.52
N LEU A 221 -17.58 4.95 -10.43
CA LEU A 221 -16.67 4.98 -11.56
C LEU A 221 -15.92 3.65 -11.64
N LEU A 222 -15.94 3.00 -12.78
CA LEU A 222 -15.16 1.78 -13.01
C LEU A 222 -13.80 2.16 -13.58
N THR A 223 -12.71 1.61 -13.02
CA THR A 223 -11.36 1.78 -13.63
C THR A 223 -11.32 1.15 -15.02
N ARG A 224 -12.04 0.05 -15.22
CA ARG A 224 -12.11 -0.70 -16.48
C ARG A 224 -13.55 -0.94 -16.88
N VAL A 225 -13.86 -0.72 -18.15
CA VAL A 225 -15.15 -1.08 -18.74
C VAL A 225 -15.03 -2.47 -19.36
N SER A 226 -16.04 -3.31 -19.14
CA SER A 226 -16.06 -4.77 -19.41
C SER A 226 -15.87 -5.21 -20.89
N LYS A 227 -15.46 -4.31 -21.79
CA LYS A 227 -15.20 -4.58 -23.22
C LYS A 227 -13.84 -4.08 -23.71
N THR A 228 -13.04 -3.44 -22.86
CA THR A 228 -11.71 -2.95 -23.25
C THR A 228 -10.66 -3.98 -22.84
N ASN A 229 -9.83 -4.43 -23.78
CA ASN A 229 -8.62 -5.23 -23.49
C ASN A 229 -7.52 -4.40 -22.77
N GLU A 230 -7.91 -3.33 -22.08
CA GLU A 230 -6.98 -2.40 -21.45
C GLU A 230 -6.46 -2.99 -20.15
N VAL A 231 -5.15 -3.23 -20.14
CA VAL A 231 -4.39 -3.53 -18.92
C VAL A 231 -4.08 -2.19 -18.26
N ILE A 232 -4.71 -1.93 -17.12
CA ILE A 232 -4.44 -0.75 -16.29
C ILE A 232 -3.48 -1.14 -15.18
N ASP A 233 -2.34 -0.48 -15.11
CA ASP A 233 -1.38 -0.68 -14.03
C ASP A 233 -1.81 0.03 -12.73
N GLU A 234 -1.16 -0.30 -11.62
CA GLU A 234 -1.55 0.25 -10.32
C GLU A 234 -1.40 1.77 -10.22
N GLN A 235 -0.41 2.34 -10.91
CA GLN A 235 -0.18 3.78 -10.93
C GLN A 235 -1.33 4.48 -11.67
N GLN A 236 -1.80 3.91 -12.77
CA GLN A 236 -2.96 4.39 -13.51
C GLN A 236 -4.24 4.26 -12.68
N ARG A 237 -4.45 3.14 -11.96
CA ARG A 237 -5.56 2.99 -11.01
C ARG A 237 -5.57 4.09 -9.94
N ALA A 238 -4.42 4.32 -9.31
CA ALA A 238 -4.26 5.36 -8.30
C ALA A 238 -4.47 6.76 -8.88
N THR A 239 -3.93 7.04 -10.07
CA THR A 239 -4.10 8.32 -10.77
C THR A 239 -5.55 8.56 -11.12
N PHE A 240 -6.26 7.54 -11.62
CA PHE A 240 -7.69 7.62 -11.92
C PHE A 240 -8.52 7.93 -10.67
N ALA A 241 -8.26 7.24 -9.56
CA ALA A 241 -8.95 7.48 -8.29
C ALA A 241 -8.70 8.89 -7.75
N ASN A 242 -7.45 9.34 -7.75
CA ASN A 242 -7.07 10.68 -7.29
C ASN A 242 -7.69 11.78 -8.15
N ASN A 243 -7.64 11.64 -9.48
CA ASN A 243 -8.21 12.63 -10.41
C ASN A 243 -9.75 12.68 -10.32
N SER A 244 -10.38 11.59 -9.91
CA SER A 244 -11.82 11.50 -9.72
C SER A 244 -12.29 12.03 -8.37
N ASN A 245 -11.36 12.47 -7.50
CA ASN A 245 -11.64 12.80 -6.09
C ASN A 245 -12.42 11.69 -5.38
N ALA A 246 -12.04 10.44 -5.62
CA ALA A 246 -12.75 9.29 -5.06
C ALA A 246 -12.71 9.31 -3.52
N ASP A 247 -13.87 9.10 -2.89
CA ASP A 247 -14.00 8.92 -1.45
C ASP A 247 -13.57 7.52 -1.00
N LEU A 248 -13.73 6.53 -1.88
CA LEU A 248 -13.40 5.13 -1.65
C LEU A 248 -12.97 4.48 -2.95
N VAL A 249 -11.95 3.63 -2.87
CA VAL A 249 -11.57 2.71 -3.95
C VAL A 249 -11.87 1.29 -3.48
N VAL A 250 -12.63 0.52 -4.27
CA VAL A 250 -12.95 -0.87 -4.02
C VAL A 250 -12.33 -1.71 -5.12
N SER A 251 -11.28 -2.48 -4.80
CA SER A 251 -10.70 -3.44 -5.74
C SER A 251 -11.27 -4.83 -5.48
N ILE A 252 -11.68 -5.53 -6.55
CA ILE A 252 -12.38 -6.81 -6.48
C ILE A 252 -11.51 -7.88 -7.14
N HIS A 253 -11.12 -8.88 -6.36
CA HIS A 253 -10.33 -10.04 -6.79
C HIS A 253 -10.99 -11.34 -6.33
N THR A 254 -10.57 -12.47 -6.88
CA THR A 254 -11.04 -13.80 -6.47
C THR A 254 -9.87 -14.67 -6.06
N ASP A 255 -9.98 -15.36 -4.94
CA ASP A 255 -9.03 -16.39 -4.55
C ASP A 255 -9.39 -17.76 -5.16
N ALA A 256 -8.39 -18.62 -5.34
CA ALA A 256 -8.58 -20.00 -5.78
C ALA A 256 -7.97 -20.99 -4.80
N ILE A 257 -8.74 -22.02 -4.45
CA ILE A 257 -8.33 -23.10 -3.54
C ILE A 257 -8.84 -24.44 -4.04
N LYS A 258 -8.03 -25.49 -3.87
CA LYS A 258 -8.38 -26.86 -4.30
C LYS A 258 -9.41 -27.54 -3.39
N ASN A 259 -9.59 -27.04 -2.18
CA ASN A 259 -10.52 -27.61 -1.20
C ASN A 259 -11.96 -27.20 -1.57
N PRO A 260 -12.83 -28.14 -1.99
CA PRO A 260 -14.19 -27.81 -2.42
C PRO A 260 -15.09 -27.31 -1.28
N ASN A 261 -14.68 -27.50 -0.02
CA ASN A 261 -15.42 -27.02 1.15
C ASN A 261 -15.07 -25.58 1.52
N ALA A 262 -14.03 -24.98 0.93
CA ALA A 262 -13.63 -23.62 1.23
C ALA A 262 -14.61 -22.63 0.57
N ASN A 263 -15.11 -21.69 1.36
CA ASN A 263 -15.99 -20.61 0.93
C ASN A 263 -15.76 -19.38 1.83
N GLY A 264 -16.15 -18.21 1.34
CA GLY A 264 -16.07 -16.96 2.10
C GLY A 264 -15.64 -15.77 1.24
N CYS A 265 -15.45 -14.63 1.90
CA CYS A 265 -14.84 -13.43 1.33
C CYS A 265 -13.82 -12.87 2.31
N ALA A 266 -12.71 -12.36 1.80
CA ALA A 266 -11.79 -11.54 2.56
C ALA A 266 -11.99 -10.07 2.14
N SER A 267 -11.88 -9.15 3.09
CA SER A 267 -11.87 -7.72 2.83
C SER A 267 -10.66 -7.11 3.48
N TYR A 268 -9.89 -6.38 2.68
CA TYR A 268 -8.72 -5.65 3.14
C TYR A 268 -9.00 -4.17 2.93
N TYR A 269 -8.72 -3.37 3.95
CA TYR A 269 -8.83 -1.93 3.87
C TYR A 269 -7.50 -1.32 4.27
N PHE A 270 -7.17 -0.19 3.66
CA PHE A 270 -6.04 0.60 4.10
C PHE A 270 -6.52 1.53 5.21
N GLY A 271 -6.12 1.27 6.46
CA GLY A 271 -6.52 2.02 7.65
C GLY A 271 -6.14 1.29 8.94
N ASN A 272 -6.32 1.93 10.10
CA ASN A 272 -5.96 1.37 11.40
C ASN A 272 -6.98 0.31 11.87
N GLU A 273 -6.52 -0.77 12.53
CA GLU A 273 -7.35 -1.92 13.00
C GLU A 273 -8.42 -1.52 14.02
N SER A 274 -8.24 -0.40 14.74
CA SER A 274 -9.19 0.05 15.77
C SER A 274 -10.57 0.50 15.25
N LEU A 275 -10.80 0.46 13.93
CA LEU A 275 -11.99 0.99 13.26
C LEU A 275 -12.62 0.04 12.22
N GLY A 276 -12.19 -1.23 12.19
CA GLY A 276 -12.73 -2.28 11.31
C GLY A 276 -13.99 -2.95 11.85
#